data_AF-A0A5C3Q4N9-F1
#
_entry.id   AF-A0A5C3Q4N9-F1
#
_cell.length_a   1.000
_cell.length_b   1.000
_cell.length_c   1.000
_cell.angle_alpha   90.00
_cell.angle_beta   90.00
_cell.angle_gamma   90.00
#
_symmetry.space_group_name_H-M   'P 1'
#
loop_
_entity.id
_entity.type
_entity.pdbx_description
1 polymer ?
#
loop_
_entity_poly.entity_id
_entity_poly.type
_entity_poly.pdbx_seq_one_letter_code
_entity_poly.pdbx_strand_id
1 'polypeptide(L)'
;MEPYLRHMDPVYRAKAQLLNETIQDIGMGRYQWYLCVVAGFGWFADSVWPLLSGLILTPVLFEFDFKAPYLSLAANVGLLVGTIFWSFGCDIWGRKWLFNLTLLITGVFGLAAGGSPDFLTLASLLAVVGVGVGGNMPVDSAVFLDLVPGSHQYLLTVMAVWWSLGQLVASLNHMNDTTNALLSDRLAPYRKLNIYLLFCLGGLTLALWALRFFVFTLLESPRYLFGVGNDHGAVEVIQHLAKANGATTDLTMERLREAAKPYQTGTVVDDDLEVPQPQKRKLLSESSDLTIIGLASTLYNNFLPYLSCSPPDSTVVVPNSATAPSTSLIA
;
A
#
# COMPACT_ATOMS: atom_id res chain seq x y z
N MET A 1 18.49 15.52 -3.84
CA MET A 1 17.89 15.77 -2.50
C MET A 1 18.12 17.20 -1.98
N GLU A 2 19.02 17.98 -2.59
CA GLU A 2 19.47 19.29 -2.07
C GLU A 2 18.55 20.52 -2.30
N PRO A 3 17.72 20.62 -3.36
CA PRO A 3 16.94 21.86 -3.60
C PRO A 3 15.60 21.94 -2.83
N TYR A 4 15.13 20.86 -2.20
CA TYR A 4 13.82 20.83 -1.51
C TYR A 4 13.87 21.26 -0.04
N LEU A 5 15.06 21.34 0.56
CA LEU A 5 15.27 21.66 1.98
C LEU A 5 15.33 23.17 2.28
N ARG A 6 15.24 24.06 1.26
CA ARG A 6 15.41 25.51 1.43
C ARG A 6 14.23 26.24 2.09
N HIS A 7 13.09 25.57 2.29
CA HIS A 7 11.89 26.16 2.90
C HIS A 7 11.51 25.56 4.26
N MET A 8 12.30 24.61 4.77
CA MET A 8 12.08 24.05 6.11
C MET A 8 12.86 24.83 7.15
N ASP A 9 12.33 24.84 8.38
CA ASP A 9 12.98 25.42 9.54
C ASP A 9 14.43 24.90 9.63
N PRO A 10 15.44 25.79 9.63
CA PRO A 10 16.84 25.38 9.70
C PRO A 10 17.15 24.53 10.95
N VAL A 11 16.39 24.70 12.03
CA VAL A 11 16.50 23.87 13.24
C VAL A 11 16.07 22.42 12.97
N TYR A 12 14.93 22.23 12.30
CA TYR A 12 14.44 20.90 11.94
C TYR A 12 15.40 20.17 11.00
N ARG A 13 15.97 20.90 10.03
CA ARG A 13 16.94 20.35 9.09
C ARG A 13 18.19 19.81 9.80
N ALA A 14 18.76 20.58 10.72
CA ALA A 14 19.95 20.17 11.46
C ALA A 14 19.69 18.90 12.30
N LYS A 15 18.54 18.84 12.97
CA LYS A 15 18.11 17.65 13.73
C LYS A 15 17.91 16.43 12.83
N ALA A 16 17.24 16.59 11.68
CA ALA A 16 16.99 15.50 10.74
C ALA A 16 18.27 14.98 10.05
N GLN A 17 19.26 15.84 9.81
CA GLN A 17 20.57 15.44 9.30
C GLN A 17 21.33 14.59 10.31
N LEU A 18 21.43 15.07 11.56
CA LEU A 18 22.08 14.32 12.64
C LEU A 18 21.42 12.95 12.86
N LEU A 19 20.08 12.89 12.77
CA LEU A 19 19.34 11.63 12.83
C LEU A 19 19.74 10.67 11.72
N ASN A 20 19.77 11.14 10.48
CA ASN A 20 20.13 10.31 9.33
C ASN A 20 21.56 9.79 9.44
N GLU A 21 22.50 10.62 9.88
CA GLU A 21 23.89 10.23 10.15
C GLU A 21 23.93 9.14 11.23
N THR A 22 23.21 9.35 12.34
CA THR A 22 23.16 8.35 13.43
C THR A 22 22.58 7.01 12.96
N ILE A 23 21.53 7.01 12.13
CA ILE A 23 20.95 5.77 11.57
C ILE A 23 21.95 5.08 10.62
N GLN A 24 22.73 5.85 9.86
CA GLN A 24 23.80 5.31 9.02
C GLN A 24 24.93 4.70 9.86
N ASP A 25 25.33 5.35 10.95
CA ASP A 25 26.37 4.88 11.86
C ASP A 25 25.96 3.61 12.61
N ILE A 26 24.70 3.52 13.04
CA ILE A 26 24.13 2.29 13.64
C ILE A 26 24.17 1.13 12.61
N GLY A 27 23.95 1.45 11.34
CA GLY A 27 23.95 0.48 10.26
C GLY A 27 22.76 -0.48 10.27
N MET A 28 22.84 -1.49 9.39
CA MET A 28 21.82 -2.52 9.24
C MET A 28 22.03 -3.61 10.29
N GLY A 29 21.06 -3.80 11.19
CA GLY A 29 21.11 -4.85 12.20
C GLY A 29 19.87 -5.73 12.20
N ARG A 30 19.70 -6.49 13.28
CA ARG A 30 18.61 -7.48 13.40
C ARG A 30 17.24 -6.82 13.29
N TYR A 31 17.06 -5.61 13.84
CA TYR A 31 15.78 -4.92 13.84
C TYR A 31 15.32 -4.60 12.42
N GLN A 32 16.21 -4.08 11.57
CA GLN A 32 15.86 -3.74 10.20
C GLN A 32 15.60 -4.97 9.32
N TRP A 33 16.27 -6.10 9.59
CA TRP A 33 15.94 -7.37 8.92
C TRP A 33 14.56 -7.90 9.32
N TYR A 34 14.21 -7.84 10.61
CA TYR A 34 12.85 -8.16 11.04
C TYR A 34 11.83 -7.20 10.42
N LEU A 35 12.13 -5.90 10.39
CA LEU A 35 11.28 -4.90 9.75
C LEU A 35 11.08 -5.21 8.26
N CYS A 36 12.13 -5.62 7.55
CA CYS A 36 12.08 -6.02 6.14
C CYS A 36 11.10 -7.18 5.91
N VAL A 37 11.12 -8.20 6.77
CA VAL A 37 10.20 -9.34 6.66
C VAL A 37 8.77 -8.93 7.00
N VAL A 38 8.58 -8.15 8.07
CA VAL A 38 7.25 -7.73 8.54
C VAL A 38 6.58 -6.71 7.62
N ALA A 39 7.35 -5.79 7.04
CA ALA A 39 6.91 -4.88 5.97
C ALA A 39 6.61 -5.66 4.69
N GLY A 40 7.41 -6.70 4.40
CA GLY A 40 7.09 -7.68 3.37
C GLY A 40 5.64 -8.15 3.49
N PHE A 41 5.23 -8.70 4.64
CA PHE A 41 3.86 -9.20 4.82
C PHE A 41 2.74 -8.24 4.37
N GLY A 42 2.91 -6.93 4.58
CA GLY A 42 1.99 -5.92 4.07
C GLY A 42 1.99 -5.82 2.54
N TRP A 43 3.15 -5.84 1.90
CA TRP A 43 3.29 -5.88 0.44
C TRP A 43 2.72 -7.16 -0.20
N PHE A 44 2.77 -8.29 0.51
CA PHE A 44 2.13 -9.53 0.03
C PHE A 44 0.62 -9.39 0.08
N ALA A 45 0.07 -8.89 1.20
CA ALA A 45 -1.36 -8.62 1.29
C ALA A 45 -1.79 -7.61 0.21
N ASP A 46 -0.98 -6.59 -0.05
CA ASP A 46 -1.21 -5.60 -1.10
C ASP A 46 -1.32 -6.19 -2.51
N SER A 47 -0.59 -7.27 -2.79
CA SER A 47 -0.71 -7.98 -4.06
C SER A 47 -1.92 -8.92 -4.15
N VAL A 48 -2.22 -9.61 -3.05
CA VAL A 48 -3.17 -10.73 -3.01
C VAL A 48 -4.60 -10.22 -3.15
N TRP A 49 -4.96 -9.16 -2.42
CA TRP A 49 -6.35 -8.71 -2.33
C TRP A 49 -6.88 -8.05 -3.62
N PRO A 50 -6.12 -7.16 -4.30
CA PRO A 50 -6.55 -6.63 -5.59
C PRO A 50 -6.65 -7.72 -6.66
N LEU A 51 -5.71 -8.67 -6.68
CA LEU A 51 -5.76 -9.83 -7.58
C LEU A 51 -6.98 -10.71 -7.30
N LEU A 52 -7.29 -10.93 -6.02
CA LEU A 52 -8.45 -11.74 -5.60
C LEU A 52 -9.75 -11.18 -6.19
N SER A 53 -9.91 -9.86 -6.25
CA SER A 53 -11.11 -9.23 -6.82
C SER A 53 -11.36 -9.61 -8.29
N GLY A 54 -10.30 -9.87 -9.05
CA GLY A 54 -10.38 -10.39 -10.42
C GLY A 54 -10.61 -11.90 -10.46
N LEU A 55 -9.96 -12.67 -9.58
CA LEU A 55 -10.09 -14.13 -9.54
C LEU A 55 -11.50 -14.61 -9.15
N ILE A 56 -12.17 -13.92 -8.24
CA ILE A 56 -13.52 -14.27 -7.80
C ILE A 56 -14.62 -13.74 -8.72
N LEU A 57 -14.27 -12.93 -9.72
CA LEU A 57 -15.23 -12.23 -10.56
C LEU A 57 -16.13 -13.18 -11.36
N THR A 58 -15.53 -14.13 -12.07
CA THR A 58 -16.26 -15.10 -12.90
C THR A 58 -17.20 -15.99 -12.08
N PRO A 59 -16.78 -16.58 -10.95
CA PRO A 59 -17.69 -17.34 -10.08
C PRO A 59 -18.83 -16.50 -9.46
N VAL A 60 -18.56 -15.27 -9.03
CA VAL A 60 -19.57 -14.37 -8.43
C VAL A 60 -20.64 -13.99 -9.47
N LEU A 61 -20.27 -13.83 -10.73
CA LEU A 61 -21.20 -13.57 -11.82
C LEU A 61 -22.20 -14.71 -12.05
N PHE A 62 -21.72 -15.95 -12.01
CA PHE A 62 -22.58 -17.12 -12.14
C PHE A 62 -23.53 -17.32 -10.96
N GLU A 63 -23.18 -16.80 -9.78
CA GLU A 63 -23.96 -17.00 -8.56
C GLU A 63 -25.01 -15.90 -8.33
N PHE A 64 -24.70 -14.64 -8.63
CA PHE A 64 -25.56 -13.50 -8.28
C PHE A 64 -26.23 -12.81 -9.49
N ASP A 65 -25.95 -13.23 -10.73
CA ASP A 65 -26.56 -12.68 -11.97
C ASP A 65 -26.52 -11.13 -12.06
N PHE A 66 -25.41 -10.53 -11.61
CA PHE A 66 -25.19 -9.07 -11.62
C PHE A 66 -24.23 -8.64 -12.73
N LYS A 67 -24.18 -7.34 -13.04
CA LYS A 67 -23.19 -6.81 -14.00
C LYS A 67 -21.79 -6.94 -13.41
N ALA A 68 -20.92 -7.61 -14.16
CA ALA A 68 -19.53 -7.88 -13.81
C ALA A 68 -18.73 -6.72 -13.20
N PRO A 69 -18.70 -5.50 -13.77
CA PRO A 69 -17.69 -4.53 -13.36
C PRO A 69 -17.92 -3.91 -11.97
N TYR A 70 -19.07 -4.11 -11.33
CA TYR A 70 -19.36 -3.46 -10.05
C TYR A 70 -18.54 -4.00 -8.88
N LEU A 71 -18.16 -5.27 -8.88
CA LEU A 71 -17.36 -5.86 -7.80
C LEU A 71 -15.93 -5.29 -7.81
N SER A 72 -15.29 -5.33 -8.99
CA SER A 72 -13.96 -4.74 -9.18
C SER A 72 -13.99 -3.23 -8.97
N LEU A 73 -15.06 -2.54 -9.39
CA LEU A 73 -15.22 -1.11 -9.14
C LEU A 73 -15.26 -0.82 -7.62
N ALA A 74 -16.05 -1.57 -6.84
CA ALA A 74 -16.14 -1.38 -5.41
C ALA A 74 -14.79 -1.59 -4.70
N ALA A 75 -14.05 -2.65 -5.07
CA ALA A 75 -12.71 -2.92 -4.55
C ALA A 75 -11.71 -1.79 -4.89
N ASN A 76 -11.71 -1.30 -6.13
CA ASN A 76 -10.81 -0.22 -6.57
C ASN A 76 -11.17 1.14 -5.96
N VAL A 77 -12.45 1.44 -5.76
CA VAL A 77 -12.89 2.64 -5.03
C VAL A 77 -12.39 2.57 -3.58
N GLY A 78 -12.53 1.39 -2.95
CA GLY A 78 -11.95 1.13 -1.64
C GLY A 78 -10.44 1.39 -1.60
N LEU A 79 -9.71 0.85 -2.57
CA LEU A 79 -8.26 1.04 -2.70
C LEU A 79 -7.88 2.52 -2.81
N LEU A 80 -8.56 3.27 -3.68
CA LEU A 80 -8.33 4.71 -3.85
C LEU A 80 -8.56 5.49 -2.55
N VAL A 81 -9.70 5.25 -1.90
CA VAL A 81 -10.04 5.91 -0.63
C VAL A 81 -9.02 5.55 0.44
N GLY A 82 -8.62 4.29 0.51
CA GLY A 82 -7.58 3.79 1.41
C GLY A 82 -6.26 4.53 1.20
N THR A 83 -5.72 4.52 -0.01
CA THR A 83 -4.43 5.15 -0.29
C THR A 83 -4.43 6.63 0.07
N ILE A 84 -5.50 7.36 -0.23
CA ILE A 84 -5.63 8.77 0.18
C ILE A 84 -5.65 8.88 1.71
N PHE A 85 -6.56 8.16 2.37
CA PHE A 85 -6.75 8.23 3.82
C PHE A 85 -5.47 7.88 4.60
N TRP A 86 -4.82 6.78 4.26
CA TRP A 86 -3.61 6.32 4.96
C TRP A 86 -2.37 7.15 4.61
N SER A 87 -2.26 7.69 3.38
CA SER A 87 -1.15 8.58 3.01
C SER A 87 -1.19 9.89 3.79
N PHE A 88 -2.38 10.45 4.06
CA PHE A 88 -2.48 11.60 4.97
C PHE A 88 -2.39 11.20 6.43
N GLY A 89 -2.93 10.02 6.78
CA GLY A 89 -2.90 9.50 8.14
C GLY A 89 -1.48 9.33 8.69
N CYS A 90 -0.51 8.92 7.85
CA CYS A 90 0.87 8.62 8.27
C CYS A 90 1.67 9.83 8.76
N ASP A 91 1.22 11.03 8.42
CA ASP A 91 1.80 12.27 8.89
C ASP A 91 1.08 12.83 10.12
N ILE A 92 -0.17 12.41 10.40
CA ILE A 92 -0.97 12.92 11.51
C ILE A 92 -0.89 11.99 12.73
N TRP A 93 -1.23 10.71 12.55
CA TRP A 93 -1.40 9.75 13.65
C TRP A 93 -0.12 8.95 13.98
N GLY A 94 0.94 9.15 13.23
CA GLY A 94 2.18 8.37 13.35
C GLY A 94 2.07 7.02 12.66
N ARG A 95 3.22 6.45 12.33
CA ARG A 95 3.31 5.29 11.44
C ARG A 95 3.04 3.98 12.18
N LYS A 96 3.30 3.92 13.50
CA LYS A 96 3.14 2.68 14.29
C LYS A 96 1.72 2.13 14.30
N TRP A 97 0.74 2.99 14.49
CA TRP A 97 -0.67 2.59 14.54
C TRP A 97 -1.19 2.17 13.16
N LEU A 98 -0.88 2.96 12.15
CA LEU A 98 -1.35 2.74 10.78
C LEU A 98 -0.78 1.44 10.22
N PHE A 99 0.49 1.16 10.51
CA PHE A 99 1.15 -0.09 10.16
C PHE A 99 0.36 -1.30 10.71
N ASN A 100 -0.27 -1.22 11.88
CA ASN A 100 -1.05 -2.36 12.39
C ASN A 100 -2.51 -2.33 11.93
N LEU A 101 -3.11 -1.15 11.78
CA LEU A 101 -4.53 -1.00 11.43
C LEU A 101 -4.86 -1.43 10.01
N THR A 102 -3.98 -1.17 9.04
CA THR A 102 -4.22 -1.51 7.63
C THR A 102 -4.43 -3.02 7.44
N LEU A 103 -3.52 -3.85 7.99
CA LEU A 103 -3.63 -5.31 7.96
C LEU A 103 -4.77 -5.85 8.83
N LEU A 104 -5.08 -5.21 9.96
CA LEU A 104 -6.20 -5.61 10.81
C LEU A 104 -7.53 -5.45 10.06
N ILE A 105 -7.75 -4.29 9.44
CA ILE A 105 -8.96 -4.00 8.66
C ILE A 105 -9.06 -5.00 7.50
N THR A 106 -8.00 -5.17 6.73
CA THR A 106 -7.96 -6.13 5.63
C THR A 106 -8.26 -7.56 6.08
N GLY A 107 -7.66 -8.02 7.19
CA GLY A 107 -7.88 -9.37 7.71
C GLY A 107 -9.30 -9.60 8.23
N VAL A 108 -9.82 -8.69 9.07
CA VAL A 108 -11.15 -8.82 9.69
C VAL A 108 -12.26 -8.73 8.64
N PHE A 109 -12.23 -7.71 7.79
CA PHE A 109 -13.25 -7.54 6.76
C PHE A 109 -13.09 -8.54 5.62
N GLY A 110 -11.86 -9.01 5.35
CA GLY A 110 -11.59 -10.09 4.41
C GLY A 110 -12.17 -11.41 4.87
N LEU A 111 -12.04 -11.73 6.16
CA LEU A 111 -12.67 -12.91 6.76
C LEU A 111 -14.21 -12.78 6.75
N ALA A 112 -14.73 -11.59 7.06
CA ALA A 112 -16.18 -11.32 7.00
C ALA A 112 -16.74 -11.44 5.57
N ALA A 113 -15.96 -11.07 4.55
CA ALA A 113 -16.36 -11.18 3.14
C ALA A 113 -16.64 -12.63 2.73
N GLY A 114 -15.92 -13.61 3.31
CA GLY A 114 -16.20 -15.03 3.11
C GLY A 114 -17.57 -15.47 3.61
N GLY A 115 -18.14 -14.78 4.61
CA GLY A 115 -19.47 -15.06 5.15
C GLY A 115 -20.61 -14.28 4.49
N SER A 116 -20.36 -13.55 3.41
CA SER A 116 -21.35 -12.67 2.80
C SER A 116 -22.52 -13.45 2.15
N PRO A 117 -23.78 -13.11 2.47
CA PRO A 117 -24.95 -13.78 1.90
C PRO A 117 -25.36 -13.21 0.53
N ASP A 118 -25.03 -11.94 0.26
CA ASP A 118 -25.50 -11.16 -0.88
C ASP A 118 -24.35 -10.40 -1.56
N PHE A 119 -24.51 -10.12 -2.86
CA PHE A 119 -23.54 -9.35 -3.66
C PHE A 119 -23.21 -7.99 -3.06
N LEU A 120 -24.21 -7.25 -2.58
CA LEU A 120 -24.00 -5.91 -2.01
C LEU A 120 -23.16 -5.97 -0.73
N THR A 121 -23.38 -6.97 0.11
CA THR A 121 -22.57 -7.22 1.32
C THR A 121 -21.15 -7.62 0.93
N LEU A 122 -20.97 -8.48 -0.06
CA LEU A 122 -19.64 -8.83 -0.57
C LEU A 122 -18.90 -7.60 -1.11
N ALA A 123 -19.54 -6.81 -1.98
CA ALA A 123 -18.93 -5.64 -2.61
C ALA A 123 -18.59 -4.54 -1.60
N SER A 124 -19.45 -4.29 -0.60
CA SER A 124 -19.16 -3.33 0.47
C SER A 124 -18.03 -3.79 1.38
N LEU A 125 -18.00 -5.07 1.77
CA LEU A 125 -16.89 -5.64 2.54
C LEU A 125 -15.57 -5.58 1.76
N LEU A 126 -15.59 -5.89 0.46
CA LEU A 126 -14.42 -5.84 -0.40
C LEU A 126 -13.93 -4.40 -0.63
N ALA A 127 -14.84 -3.42 -0.64
CA ALA A 127 -14.46 -2.00 -0.63
C ALA A 127 -13.73 -1.63 0.67
N VAL A 128 -14.21 -2.09 1.83
CA VAL A 128 -13.53 -1.84 3.13
C VAL A 128 -12.18 -2.55 3.20
N VAL A 129 -12.09 -3.77 2.66
CA VAL A 129 -10.80 -4.47 2.48
C VAL A 129 -9.87 -3.65 1.59
N GLY A 130 -10.37 -3.11 0.47
CA GLY A 130 -9.61 -2.20 -0.40
C GLY A 130 -9.07 -0.99 0.35
N VAL A 131 -9.87 -0.41 1.27
CA VAL A 131 -9.41 0.68 2.14
C VAL A 131 -8.20 0.22 2.96
N GLY A 132 -8.26 -0.92 3.65
CA GLY A 132 -7.13 -1.43 4.43
C GLY A 132 -5.89 -1.72 3.58
N VAL A 133 -6.09 -2.37 2.43
CA VAL A 133 -5.02 -2.74 1.50
C VAL A 133 -4.28 -1.53 0.95
N GLY A 134 -5.02 -0.51 0.50
CA GLY A 134 -4.43 0.68 -0.14
C GLY A 134 -3.49 1.49 0.75
N GLY A 135 -3.49 1.24 2.06
CA GLY A 135 -2.57 1.85 3.01
C GLY A 135 -1.27 1.07 3.22
N ASN A 136 -1.21 -0.23 2.90
CA ASN A 136 -0.03 -1.04 3.15
C ASN A 136 1.17 -0.54 2.36
N MET A 137 1.00 -0.24 1.06
CA MET A 137 2.10 0.23 0.22
C MET A 137 2.71 1.57 0.72
N PRO A 138 1.94 2.66 0.93
CA PRO A 138 2.52 3.93 1.39
C PRO A 138 3.03 3.88 2.84
N VAL A 139 2.31 3.24 3.75
CA VAL A 139 2.68 3.18 5.17
C VAL A 139 3.93 2.33 5.37
N ASP A 140 3.98 1.14 4.76
CA ASP A 140 5.12 0.24 4.94
C ASP A 140 6.38 0.81 4.29
N SER A 141 6.24 1.46 3.12
CA SER A 141 7.37 2.15 2.48
C SER A 141 7.90 3.31 3.32
N ALA A 142 7.02 4.11 3.93
CA ALA A 142 7.42 5.22 4.79
C ALA A 142 8.17 4.74 6.03
N VAL A 143 7.64 3.72 6.72
CA VAL A 143 8.30 3.09 7.88
C VAL A 143 9.65 2.53 7.49
N PHE A 144 9.73 1.85 6.35
CA PHE A 144 10.96 1.24 5.86
C PHE A 144 12.03 2.30 5.59
N LEU A 145 11.71 3.37 4.88
CA LEU A 145 12.65 4.43 4.52
C LEU A 145 13.09 5.31 5.71
N ASP A 146 12.34 5.29 6.82
CA ASP A 146 12.69 6.02 8.03
C ASP A 146 13.63 5.28 8.96
N LEU A 147 13.61 3.94 8.94
CA LEU A 147 14.34 3.11 9.91
C LEU A 147 15.49 2.32 9.25
N VAL A 148 15.50 2.21 7.92
CA VAL A 148 16.54 1.51 7.16
C VAL A 148 17.62 2.51 6.70
N PRO A 149 18.91 2.22 6.94
CA PRO A 149 19.99 3.08 6.52
C PRO A 149 20.06 3.22 4.99
N GLY A 150 20.50 4.39 4.52
CA GLY A 150 20.58 4.73 3.09
C GLY A 150 21.34 3.70 2.22
N SER A 151 22.35 3.04 2.79
CA SER A 151 23.14 2.00 2.11
C SER A 151 22.33 0.77 1.69
N HIS A 152 21.24 0.46 2.41
CA HIS A 152 20.42 -0.74 2.19
C HIS A 152 19.02 -0.41 1.67
N GLN A 153 18.80 0.80 1.16
CA GLN A 153 17.51 1.16 0.55
C GLN A 153 17.14 0.31 -0.66
N TYR A 154 18.09 -0.41 -1.28
CA TYR A 154 17.80 -1.41 -2.31
C TYR A 154 16.88 -2.53 -1.80
N LEU A 155 16.78 -2.77 -0.49
CA LEU A 155 15.80 -3.73 0.06
C LEU A 155 14.35 -3.34 -0.25
N LEU A 156 14.08 -2.08 -0.59
CA LEU A 156 12.76 -1.67 -1.10
C LEU A 156 12.44 -2.39 -2.42
N THR A 157 13.43 -2.65 -3.28
CA THR A 157 13.20 -3.44 -4.52
C THR A 157 12.98 -4.91 -4.20
N VAL A 158 13.59 -5.43 -3.12
CA VAL A 158 13.33 -6.79 -2.62
C VAL A 158 11.87 -6.95 -2.18
N MET A 159 11.19 -5.88 -1.79
CA MET A 159 9.75 -5.92 -1.50
C MET A 159 8.91 -6.34 -2.73
N ALA A 160 9.37 -6.07 -3.96
CA ALA A 160 8.69 -6.52 -5.17
C ALA A 160 8.70 -8.05 -5.34
N VAL A 161 9.70 -8.75 -4.77
CA VAL A 161 9.71 -10.22 -4.71
C VAL A 161 8.54 -10.69 -3.84
N TRP A 162 8.29 -9.99 -2.73
CA TRP A 162 7.23 -10.33 -1.81
C TRP A 162 5.83 -10.07 -2.40
N TRP A 163 5.70 -8.99 -3.19
CA TRP A 163 4.53 -8.73 -4.03
C TRP A 163 4.29 -9.83 -5.07
N SER A 164 5.35 -10.29 -5.75
CA SER A 164 5.27 -11.39 -6.72
C SER A 164 4.88 -12.71 -6.06
N LEU A 165 5.43 -12.98 -4.86
CA LEU A 165 5.11 -14.17 -4.07
C LEU A 165 3.62 -14.19 -3.67
N GLY A 166 3.04 -13.05 -3.33
CA GLY A 166 1.62 -12.96 -3.02
C GLY A 166 0.73 -13.30 -4.21
N GLN A 167 1.03 -12.78 -5.39
CA GLN A 167 0.30 -13.17 -6.61
C GLN A 167 0.45 -14.65 -6.93
N LEU A 168 1.65 -15.21 -6.76
CA LEU A 168 1.90 -16.64 -6.94
C LEU A 168 1.02 -17.48 -6.00
N VAL A 169 1.02 -17.16 -4.70
CA VAL A 169 0.21 -17.87 -3.72
C VAL A 169 -1.27 -17.75 -4.03
N ALA A 170 -1.77 -16.54 -4.35
CA ALA A 170 -3.17 -16.33 -4.72
C ALA A 170 -3.57 -17.15 -5.97
N SER A 171 -2.72 -17.14 -7.00
CA SER A 171 -2.97 -17.86 -8.25
C SER A 171 -2.94 -19.38 -8.05
N LEU A 172 -1.97 -19.90 -7.29
CA LEU A 172 -1.85 -21.34 -7.01
C LEU A 172 -3.06 -21.86 -6.21
N ASN A 173 -3.51 -21.12 -5.20
CA ASN A 173 -4.71 -21.49 -4.44
C ASN A 173 -5.93 -21.53 -5.36
N HIS A 174 -6.13 -20.49 -6.19
CA HIS A 174 -7.24 -20.45 -7.14
C HIS A 174 -7.18 -21.56 -8.20
N MET A 175 -5.98 -21.93 -8.68
CA MET A 175 -5.83 -23.03 -9.64
C MET A 175 -6.14 -24.38 -9.02
N ASN A 176 -5.61 -24.70 -7.84
CA ASN A 176 -5.90 -25.95 -7.14
C ASN A 176 -7.42 -26.12 -6.93
N ASP A 177 -8.05 -25.03 -6.48
CA ASP A 177 -9.48 -24.94 -6.28
C ASP A 177 -10.29 -25.13 -7.58
N THR A 178 -9.88 -24.47 -8.67
CA THR A 178 -10.54 -24.59 -9.98
C THR A 178 -10.37 -25.99 -10.57
N THR A 179 -9.18 -26.58 -10.48
CA THR A 179 -8.92 -27.95 -10.94
C THR A 179 -9.76 -28.97 -10.17
N ASN A 180 -9.88 -28.83 -8.85
CA ASN A 180 -10.73 -29.70 -8.04
C ASN A 180 -12.23 -29.55 -8.38
N ALA A 181 -12.67 -28.34 -8.71
CA ALA A 181 -14.05 -28.11 -9.16
C ALA A 181 -14.34 -28.73 -10.54
N LEU A 182 -13.42 -28.60 -11.50
CA LEU A 182 -13.54 -29.18 -12.85
C LEU A 182 -13.56 -30.72 -12.82
N LEU A 183 -12.80 -31.33 -11.90
CA LEU A 183 -12.77 -32.79 -11.72
C LEU A 183 -14.03 -33.35 -11.05
N SER A 184 -14.82 -32.52 -10.36
CA SER A 184 -15.97 -32.97 -9.57
C SER A 184 -17.33 -32.87 -10.30
N ASP A 185 -17.38 -32.39 -11.55
CA ASP A 185 -18.55 -32.34 -12.46
C ASP A 185 -19.87 -31.87 -11.83
N ARG A 186 -19.80 -30.92 -10.89
CA ARG A 186 -20.97 -30.29 -10.26
C ARG A 186 -20.83 -28.78 -10.34
N LEU A 187 -21.95 -28.07 -10.46
CA LEU A 187 -22.04 -26.59 -10.45
C LEU A 187 -22.12 -26.00 -9.03
N ALA A 188 -22.49 -26.81 -8.03
CA ALA A 188 -22.49 -26.46 -6.62
C ALA A 188 -21.11 -26.15 -5.94
N PRO A 189 -19.93 -26.57 -6.44
CA PRO A 189 -18.66 -26.31 -5.80
C PRO A 189 -18.17 -24.87 -5.99
N TYR A 190 -18.60 -24.13 -7.02
CA TYR A 190 -18.09 -22.76 -7.28
C TYR A 190 -18.39 -21.78 -6.13
N ARG A 191 -19.60 -21.83 -5.54
CA ARG A 191 -19.98 -21.02 -4.36
C ARG A 191 -19.11 -21.33 -3.14
N LYS A 192 -18.92 -22.61 -2.83
CA LYS A 192 -18.12 -23.05 -1.68
C LYS A 192 -16.65 -22.67 -1.85
N LEU A 193 -16.14 -22.75 -3.08
CA LEU A 193 -14.77 -22.45 -3.44
C LEU A 193 -14.36 -21.01 -3.12
N ASN A 194 -15.18 -20.03 -3.51
CA ASN A 194 -14.89 -18.62 -3.27
C ASN A 194 -14.90 -18.27 -1.77
N ILE A 195 -15.83 -18.88 -1.04
CA ILE A 195 -15.98 -18.70 0.40
C ILE A 195 -14.75 -19.23 1.13
N TYR A 196 -14.26 -20.43 0.77
CA TYR A 196 -13.05 -20.99 1.35
C TYR A 196 -11.81 -20.15 1.01
N LEU A 197 -11.69 -19.67 -0.23
CA LEU A 197 -10.56 -18.81 -0.62
C LEU A 197 -10.55 -17.50 0.18
N LEU A 198 -11.71 -16.85 0.34
CA LEU A 198 -11.85 -15.64 1.17
C LEU A 198 -11.55 -15.90 2.65
N PHE A 199 -12.02 -17.01 3.22
CA PHE A 199 -11.72 -17.38 4.60
C PHE A 199 -10.24 -17.72 4.80
N CYS A 200 -9.61 -18.46 3.88
CA CYS A 200 -8.20 -18.80 3.93
C CYS A 200 -7.32 -17.55 3.81
N LEU A 201 -7.59 -16.67 2.87
CA LEU A 201 -6.82 -15.43 2.66
C LEU A 201 -7.07 -14.40 3.76
N GLY A 202 -8.31 -14.26 4.24
CA GLY A 202 -8.67 -13.45 5.40
C GLY A 202 -7.96 -13.94 6.67
N GLY A 203 -8.01 -15.25 6.92
CA GLY A 203 -7.32 -15.89 8.04
C GLY A 203 -5.79 -15.77 7.96
N LEU A 204 -5.21 -15.96 6.77
CA LEU A 204 -3.79 -15.74 6.53
C LEU A 204 -3.40 -14.28 6.81
N THR A 205 -4.16 -13.32 6.30
CA THR A 205 -3.90 -11.88 6.52
C THR A 205 -4.01 -11.52 7.99
N LEU A 206 -4.98 -12.10 8.72
CA LEU A 206 -5.13 -11.90 10.16
C LEU A 206 -4.01 -12.56 10.96
N ALA A 207 -3.50 -13.71 10.51
CA ALA A 207 -2.32 -14.34 11.11
C ALA A 207 -1.06 -13.49 10.88
N LEU A 208 -0.88 -12.94 9.68
CA LEU A 208 0.21 -11.99 9.38
C LEU A 208 0.09 -10.72 10.23
N TRP A 209 -1.12 -10.21 10.45
CA TRP A 209 -1.38 -9.12 11.38
C TRP A 209 -1.00 -9.49 12.82
N ALA A 210 -1.43 -10.65 13.31
CA ALA A 210 -1.11 -11.10 14.66
C ALA A 210 0.40 -11.28 14.85
N LEU A 211 1.08 -11.84 13.85
CA LEU A 211 2.54 -11.96 13.85
C LEU A 211 3.20 -10.56 13.91
N ARG A 212 2.72 -9.62 13.08
CA ARG A 212 3.20 -8.23 13.06
C ARG A 212 2.97 -7.50 14.38
N PHE A 213 1.83 -7.71 15.04
CA PHE A 213 1.46 -7.02 16.28
C PHE A 213 2.14 -7.63 17.52
N PHE A 214 2.18 -8.97 17.63
CA PHE A 214 2.67 -9.66 18.83
C PHE A 214 4.16 -9.99 18.78
N VAL A 215 4.73 -10.25 17.60
CA VAL A 215 6.14 -10.67 17.49
C VAL A 215 7.07 -9.50 17.23
N PHE A 216 6.58 -8.41 16.64
CA PHE A 216 7.40 -7.26 16.29
C PHE A 216 6.87 -5.96 16.90
N THR A 217 7.67 -5.34 17.77
CA THR A 217 7.34 -4.00 18.28
C THR A 217 7.90 -2.95 17.33
N LEU A 218 7.03 -2.37 16.51
CA LEU A 218 7.42 -1.27 15.64
C LEU A 218 7.74 -0.02 16.48
N LEU A 219 8.96 0.48 16.30
CA LEU A 219 9.38 1.79 16.79
C LEU A 219 8.71 2.88 15.95
N GLU A 220 8.21 3.92 16.62
CA GLU A 220 7.65 5.08 15.92
C GLU A 220 8.75 5.78 15.11
N SER A 221 8.38 6.42 14.00
CA SER A 221 9.40 7.10 13.19
C SER A 221 10.03 8.27 13.95
N PRO A 222 11.37 8.33 14.08
CA PRO A 222 12.02 9.44 14.76
C PRO A 222 11.81 10.77 14.03
N ARG A 223 11.64 10.75 12.70
CA ARG A 223 11.29 11.95 11.91
C ARG A 223 9.90 12.46 12.25
N TYR A 224 8.92 11.55 12.40
CA TYR A 224 7.57 11.92 12.84
C TYR A 224 7.61 12.55 14.24
N LEU A 225 8.34 11.95 15.18
CA LEU A 225 8.47 12.47 16.54
C LEU A 225 9.09 13.87 16.59
N PHE A 226 10.09 14.15 15.74
CA PHE A 226 10.62 15.51 15.58
C PHE A 226 9.62 16.49 14.98
N GLY A 227 8.83 16.05 13.98
CA GLY A 227 7.77 16.88 13.39
C GLY A 227 6.68 17.28 14.39
N VAL A 228 6.41 16.43 15.38
CA VAL A 228 5.46 16.70 16.48
C VAL A 228 6.12 17.47 17.65
N GLY A 229 7.43 17.69 17.62
CA GLY A 229 8.19 18.37 18.68
C GLY A 229 8.56 17.47 19.87
N ASN A 230 8.35 16.16 19.76
CA ASN A 230 8.75 15.18 20.78
C ASN A 230 10.20 14.71 20.56
N ASP A 231 11.15 15.61 20.81
CA ASP A 231 12.59 15.34 20.69
C ASP A 231 13.05 14.16 21.58
N HIS A 232 12.46 14.02 22.77
CA HIS A 232 12.81 12.97 23.73
C HIS A 232 12.47 11.57 23.20
N GLY A 233 11.27 11.40 22.65
CA GLY A 233 10.86 10.14 22.04
C GLY A 233 11.75 9.76 20.87
N ALA A 234 12.19 10.73 20.05
CA ALA A 234 13.06 10.47 18.92
C ALA A 234 14.43 9.92 19.36
N VAL A 235 15.01 10.46 20.45
CA VAL A 235 16.25 9.93 21.05
C VAL A 235 16.04 8.52 21.58
N GLU A 236 14.94 8.30 22.30
CA GLU A 236 14.63 6.99 22.88
C GLU A 236 14.49 5.92 21.81
N VAL A 237 13.81 6.23 20.70
CA VAL A 237 13.70 5.31 19.55
C VAL A 237 15.06 4.95 18.99
N ILE A 238 15.95 5.93 18.81
CA ILE A 238 17.28 5.70 18.25
C ILE A 238 18.17 4.90 19.21
N GLN A 239 18.10 5.19 20.51
CA GLN A 239 18.79 4.41 21.52
C GLN A 239 18.27 2.97 21.58
N HIS A 240 16.96 2.77 21.42
CA HIS A 240 16.35 1.44 21.33
C HIS A 240 16.80 0.71 20.06
N LEU A 241 16.86 1.40 18.92
CA LEU A 241 17.36 0.87 17.66
C LEU A 241 18.83 0.45 17.76
N ALA A 242 19.67 1.30 18.36
CA ALA A 242 21.08 0.99 18.60
C ALA A 242 21.24 -0.25 19.49
N LYS A 243 20.52 -0.31 20.62
CA LYS A 243 20.49 -1.50 21.50
C LYS A 243 20.01 -2.76 20.78
N ALA A 244 18.94 -2.66 20.00
CA ALA A 244 18.42 -3.77 19.22
C ALA A 244 19.46 -4.27 18.22
N ASN A 245 20.25 -3.39 17.62
CA ASN A 245 21.30 -3.76 16.67
C ASN A 245 22.64 -4.13 17.32
N GLY A 246 22.78 -3.98 18.63
CA GLY A 246 24.05 -4.17 19.33
C GLY A 246 25.08 -3.08 19.05
N ALA A 247 24.63 -1.93 18.54
CA ALA A 247 25.45 -0.75 18.32
C ALA A 247 25.39 0.19 19.53
N THR A 248 26.42 1.03 19.68
CA THR A 248 26.40 2.14 20.64
C THR A 248 26.08 3.43 19.89
N THR A 249 25.43 4.37 20.57
CA THR A 249 25.05 5.65 19.98
C THR A 249 25.23 6.74 21.02
N ASP A 250 26.00 7.77 20.66
CA ASP A 250 26.23 8.97 21.47
C ASP A 250 25.11 10.01 21.31
N LEU A 251 24.04 9.68 20.57
CA LEU A 251 22.89 10.56 20.39
C LEU A 251 22.15 10.72 21.72
N THR A 252 22.26 11.94 22.25
CA THR A 252 21.60 12.41 23.47
C THR A 252 20.82 13.68 23.18
N MET A 253 19.91 14.02 24.08
CA MET A 253 19.17 15.28 24.01
C MET A 253 20.09 16.51 23.94
N GLU A 254 21.27 16.44 24.57
CA GLU A 254 22.27 17.50 24.57
C GLU A 254 22.89 17.68 23.19
N ARG A 255 23.31 16.60 22.53
CA ARG A 255 23.81 16.62 21.14
C ARG A 255 22.79 17.15 20.15
N LEU A 256 21.51 16.78 20.30
CA LEU A 256 20.43 17.32 19.46
C LEU A 256 20.19 18.81 19.70
N ARG A 257 20.22 19.25 20.96
CA ARG A 257 20.12 20.68 21.29
C ARG A 257 21.32 21.45 20.74
N GLU A 258 22.52 20.90 20.84
CA GLU A 258 23.73 21.49 20.27
C GLU A 258 23.68 21.64 18.75
N ALA A 259 23.16 20.64 18.04
CA ALA A 259 22.94 20.74 16.59
C ALA A 259 21.90 21.83 16.22
N ALA A 260 20.95 22.12 17.11
CA ALA A 260 19.93 23.15 16.91
C ALA A 260 20.38 24.58 17.29
N LYS A 261 21.32 24.72 18.25
CA LYS A 261 21.80 26.03 18.77
C LYS A 261 22.20 27.06 17.69
N PRO A 262 22.92 26.71 16.61
CA PRO A 262 23.34 27.69 15.60
C PRO A 262 22.16 28.36 14.87
N TYR A 263 20.99 27.72 14.89
CA TYR A 263 19.81 28.13 14.13
C TYR A 263 18.68 28.70 15.01
N GLN A 264 18.79 28.59 16.34
CA GLN A 264 17.84 29.17 17.29
C GLN A 264 18.02 30.69 17.51
N THR A 265 19.20 31.24 17.21
CA THR A 265 19.57 32.63 17.56
C THR A 265 19.02 33.70 16.61
N GLY A 266 18.13 33.33 15.67
CA GLY A 266 17.58 34.23 14.65
C GLY A 266 16.15 34.71 14.87
N THR A 267 15.44 34.19 15.87
CA THR A 267 14.04 34.54 16.16
C THR A 267 13.89 34.93 17.62
N VAL A 268 13.61 36.22 17.84
CA VAL A 268 13.06 36.72 19.10
C VAL A 268 11.83 35.88 19.43
N VAL A 269 11.81 35.36 20.66
CA VAL A 269 10.70 34.61 21.25
C VAL A 269 9.46 35.50 21.26
N ASP A 270 8.48 35.19 20.42
CA ASP A 270 7.08 35.47 20.71
C ASP A 270 6.47 34.13 21.13
N ASP A 271 5.89 34.10 22.33
CA ASP A 271 5.51 32.89 23.07
C ASP A 271 4.18 32.27 22.58
N ASP A 272 3.77 32.61 21.34
CA ASP A 272 2.57 32.12 20.67
C ASP A 272 2.96 31.29 19.44
N LEU A 273 3.61 30.14 19.66
CA LEU A 273 3.93 29.19 18.59
C LEU A 273 2.67 28.40 18.18
N GLU A 274 1.92 28.95 17.22
CA GLU A 274 1.12 28.14 16.30
C GLU A 274 2.00 27.06 15.67
N VAL A 275 1.67 25.80 15.92
CA VAL A 275 2.28 24.63 15.28
C VAL A 275 2.21 24.81 13.76
N PRO A 276 3.36 24.91 13.04
CA PRO A 276 3.33 25.04 11.59
C PRO A 276 2.72 23.77 10.99
N GLN A 277 1.54 23.89 10.36
CA GLN A 277 0.97 22.76 9.61
C GLN A 277 1.95 22.32 8.52
N PRO A 278 2.17 21.01 8.34
CA PRO A 278 3.05 20.51 7.29
C PRO A 278 2.54 20.99 5.93
N GLN A 279 3.47 21.50 5.12
CA GLN A 279 3.23 22.28 3.92
C GLN A 279 2.57 21.41 2.82
N LYS A 280 1.23 21.37 2.84
CA LYS A 280 0.30 20.55 2.03
C LYS A 280 0.44 20.60 0.50
N ARG A 281 1.30 21.43 -0.10
CA ARG A 281 1.14 21.82 -1.53
C ARG A 281 2.07 21.17 -2.55
N LYS A 282 3.21 20.59 -2.18
CA LYS A 282 4.18 20.02 -3.15
C LYS A 282 4.40 18.51 -3.07
N LEU A 283 4.05 17.87 -1.95
CA LEU A 283 4.05 16.40 -1.85
C LEU A 283 2.89 15.76 -2.62
N LEU A 284 1.89 16.56 -3.00
CA LEU A 284 0.73 16.13 -3.79
C LEU A 284 1.10 15.52 -5.16
N SER A 285 2.26 15.85 -5.76
CA SER A 285 2.62 15.35 -7.09
C SER A 285 3.42 14.06 -7.10
N GLU A 286 4.21 13.75 -6.07
CA GLU A 286 4.99 12.49 -6.04
C GLU A 286 4.17 11.33 -5.46
N SER A 287 3.27 11.60 -4.52
CA SER A 287 2.30 10.60 -4.02
C SER A 287 1.26 10.24 -5.09
N SER A 288 0.90 11.18 -5.97
CA SER A 288 -0.07 10.92 -7.04
C SER A 288 0.48 9.92 -8.06
N ASP A 289 1.76 10.00 -8.41
CA ASP A 289 2.32 9.20 -9.51
C ASP A 289 2.41 7.70 -9.15
N LEU A 290 2.81 7.36 -7.92
CA LEU A 290 2.82 5.96 -7.46
C LEU A 290 1.40 5.39 -7.29
N THR A 291 0.46 6.24 -6.84
CA THR A 291 -0.96 5.86 -6.69
C THR A 291 -1.59 5.60 -8.06
N ILE A 292 -1.25 6.40 -9.07
CA ILE A 292 -1.72 6.24 -10.45
C ILE A 292 -1.18 4.93 -11.06
N ILE A 293 0.09 4.56 -10.82
CA ILE A 293 0.67 3.31 -11.35
C ILE A 293 0.01 2.07 -10.72
N GLY A 294 -0.22 2.08 -9.41
CA GLY A 294 -0.90 0.98 -8.71
C GLY A 294 -2.37 0.83 -9.12
N LEU A 295 -3.12 1.95 -9.21
CA LEU A 295 -4.51 1.91 -9.67
C LEU A 295 -4.61 1.53 -11.15
N ALA A 296 -3.73 2.04 -12.01
CA ALA A 296 -3.76 1.77 -13.45
C ALA A 296 -3.45 0.31 -13.76
N SER A 297 -2.47 -0.30 -13.09
CA SER A 297 -2.17 -1.73 -13.24
C SER A 297 -3.31 -2.61 -12.73
N THR A 298 -3.92 -2.26 -11.59
CA THR A 298 -5.06 -2.99 -11.01
C THR A 298 -6.32 -2.87 -11.88
N LEU A 299 -6.61 -1.67 -12.39
CA LEU A 299 -7.71 -1.44 -13.33
C LEU A 299 -7.43 -2.17 -14.66
N TYR A 300 -6.22 -2.05 -15.21
CA TYR A 300 -5.84 -2.73 -16.44
C TYR A 300 -6.04 -4.25 -16.31
N ASN A 301 -5.49 -4.88 -15.27
CA ASN A 301 -5.61 -6.33 -15.09
C ASN A 301 -7.05 -6.80 -14.87
N ASN A 302 -7.87 -6.01 -14.15
CA ASN A 302 -9.28 -6.35 -13.92
C ASN A 302 -10.16 -6.15 -15.16
N PHE A 303 -9.84 -5.16 -16.01
CA PHE A 303 -10.64 -4.83 -17.20
C PHE A 303 -10.09 -5.43 -18.49
N LEU A 304 -8.85 -5.96 -18.50
CA LEU A 304 -8.21 -6.59 -19.66
C LEU A 304 -9.07 -7.72 -20.30
N PRO A 305 -9.72 -8.61 -19.53
CA PRO A 305 -10.57 -9.64 -20.11
C PRO A 305 -11.79 -9.05 -20.84
N TYR A 306 -12.37 -7.95 -20.33
CA TYR A 306 -13.50 -7.26 -20.95
C TYR A 306 -13.12 -6.52 -22.23
N LEU A 307 -11.94 -5.88 -22.23
CA LEU A 307 -11.41 -5.20 -23.41
C LEU A 307 -11.04 -6.17 -24.54
N SER A 308 -10.65 -7.40 -24.18
CA SER A 308 -10.27 -8.45 -25.13
C SER A 308 -11.48 -9.18 -25.74
N CYS A 309 -12.68 -8.98 -25.19
CA CYS A 309 -13.92 -9.64 -25.61
C CYS A 309 -14.85 -8.75 -26.46
N SER A 310 -14.39 -7.61 -26.99
CA SER A 310 -15.19 -6.84 -27.96
C SER A 310 -15.55 -7.74 -29.15
N PRO A 311 -16.84 -7.94 -29.48
CA PRO A 311 -17.22 -8.69 -30.67
C PRO A 311 -16.68 -7.98 -31.91
N PRO A 312 -16.32 -8.71 -32.98
CA PRO A 312 -15.96 -8.07 -34.24
C PRO A 312 -17.16 -7.25 -34.72
N ASP A 313 -16.99 -5.93 -34.82
CA ASP A 313 -18.02 -4.98 -35.22
C ASP A 313 -18.73 -5.44 -36.50
N SER A 314 -19.97 -5.91 -36.35
CA SER A 314 -20.92 -5.93 -37.45
C SER A 314 -21.45 -4.51 -37.62
N THR A 315 -21.29 -3.98 -38.84
CA THR A 315 -21.95 -2.79 -39.40
C THR A 315 -21.33 -1.41 -39.13
N VAL A 316 -20.27 -1.08 -39.87
CA VAL A 316 -20.08 0.29 -40.38
C VAL A 316 -20.55 0.31 -41.83
N VAL A 317 -21.83 0.66 -42.02
CA VAL A 317 -22.37 1.04 -43.33
C VAL A 317 -21.80 2.42 -43.65
N VAL A 318 -20.86 2.49 -44.60
CA VAL A 318 -20.38 3.75 -45.18
C VAL A 318 -21.50 4.31 -46.07
N PRO A 319 -22.01 5.54 -45.83
CA PRO A 319 -22.95 6.15 -46.75
C PRO A 319 -22.19 6.69 -47.97
N ASN A 320 -22.55 6.16 -49.15
CA ASN A 320 -22.10 6.62 -50.46
C ASN A 320 -22.39 8.11 -50.67
N SER A 321 -21.37 8.87 -51.07
CA SER A 321 -21.57 10.16 -51.75
C SER A 321 -20.78 10.21 -53.07
N ALA A 322 -21.54 10.08 -54.15
CA ALA A 322 -21.44 10.80 -55.42
C ALA A 322 -20.31 10.50 -56.44
N THR A 323 -20.81 10.23 -57.66
CA THR A 323 -20.33 10.61 -59.01
C THR A 323 -19.29 9.74 -59.73
N ALA A 324 -19.78 9.04 -60.76
CA ALA A 324 -19.06 8.42 -61.88
C ALA A 324 -18.54 9.49 -62.88
N PRO A 325 -17.70 9.15 -63.89
CA PRO A 325 -18.22 8.46 -65.07
C PRO A 325 -17.29 7.41 -65.74
N SER A 326 -17.94 6.40 -66.34
CA SER A 326 -17.63 5.65 -67.57
C SER A 326 -16.18 5.53 -68.08
N THR A 327 -15.70 4.29 -68.30
CA THR A 327 -15.25 3.85 -69.64
C THR A 327 -15.38 2.32 -69.79
N SER A 328 -15.82 1.94 -70.97
CA SER A 328 -16.19 0.65 -71.57
C SER A 328 -15.06 -0.37 -71.84
N LEU A 329 -15.42 -1.66 -71.91
CA LEU A 329 -15.18 -2.65 -73.00
C LEU A 329 -15.30 -4.08 -72.39
N ILE A 330 -16.33 -4.89 -72.69
CA ILE A 330 -16.46 -5.81 -73.86
C ILE A 330 -15.19 -6.68 -73.98
N ALA A 331 -15.19 -8.00 -73.81
CA ALA A 331 -16.14 -9.05 -74.19
C ALA A 331 -16.16 -10.21 -73.19
#